data_AF-A0A7S1HBQ1-F1
#
_entry.id   AF-A0A7S1HBQ1-F1
#
_cell.length_a   1.000
_cell.length_b   1.000
_cell.length_c   1.000
_cell.angle_alpha   90.00
_cell.angle_beta   90.00
_cell.angle_gamma   90.00
#
_symmetry.space_group_name_H-M   'P 1'
#
loop_
_entity.id
_entity.type
_entity.pdbx_description
1 polymer ?
#
loop_
_entity_poly.entity_id
_entity_poly.type
_entity_poly.pdbx_seq_one_letter_code
_entity_poly.pdbx_strand_id
1 'polypeptide(L)'
;KKKKKKSKLDENKEKIAADVKERSVKYTRGEGNTVAEIKDKKLKMQLARAEKAVKDAQIKAAQAEILLPSEAGMLEAEGMEKTQRFTQVALKDAVDVGSAKKVFTLRLEDLGPYTAAYSRNGRHLL
;
A
#
# COMPACT_ATOMS: atom_id res chain seq x y z
N LYS A 1 22.48 -38.42 -7.19
CA LYS A 1 21.23 -38.01 -6.50
C LYS A 1 20.40 -37.15 -7.45
N LYS A 2 19.31 -37.67 -8.04
CA LYS A 2 18.45 -36.91 -8.99
C LYS A 2 17.68 -35.83 -8.20
N LYS A 3 17.85 -34.55 -8.55
CA LYS A 3 17.04 -33.45 -8.00
C LYS A 3 15.58 -33.68 -8.41
N LYS A 4 14.67 -33.87 -7.45
CA LYS A 4 13.22 -33.93 -7.71
C LYS A 4 12.81 -32.58 -8.33
N LYS A 5 12.11 -32.64 -9.47
CA LYS A 5 11.50 -31.46 -10.12
C LYS A 5 10.43 -30.90 -9.18
N LYS A 6 10.54 -29.65 -8.74
CA LYS A 6 9.52 -28.99 -7.90
C LYS A 6 8.19 -28.92 -8.67
N SER A 7 7.06 -29.04 -7.97
CA SER A 7 5.74 -28.89 -8.60
C SER A 7 5.42 -27.40 -8.79
N LYS A 8 4.62 -27.05 -9.80
CA LYS A 8 4.21 -25.64 -10.05
C LYS A 8 3.50 -25.00 -8.84
N LEU A 9 2.85 -25.83 -8.01
CA LEU A 9 2.17 -25.38 -6.79
C LEU A 9 3.18 -24.93 -5.71
N ASP A 10 4.29 -25.65 -5.58
CA ASP A 10 5.34 -25.33 -4.61
C ASP A 10 6.06 -24.03 -4.99
N GLU A 11 6.31 -23.83 -6.28
CA GLU A 11 6.91 -22.60 -6.80
C GLU A 11 6.02 -21.37 -6.56
N ASN A 12 4.70 -21.49 -6.74
CA ASN A 12 3.77 -20.40 -6.47
C ASN A 12 3.69 -20.06 -4.98
N LYS A 13 3.68 -21.05 -4.09
CA LYS A 13 3.70 -20.80 -2.64
C LYS A 13 4.98 -20.08 -2.20
N GLU A 14 6.11 -20.44 -2.78
CA GLU A 14 7.41 -19.82 -2.48
C GLU A 14 7.46 -18.36 -2.94
N LYS A 15 6.90 -18.06 -4.12
CA LYS A 15 6.76 -16.68 -4.63
C LYS A 15 5.85 -15.82 -3.75
N ILE A 16 4.69 -16.35 -3.35
CA ILE A 16 3.75 -15.65 -2.46
C ILE A 16 4.41 -15.38 -1.10
N ALA A 17 5.14 -16.36 -0.55
CA ALA A 17 5.85 -16.17 0.71
C ALA A 17 6.95 -15.11 0.62
N ALA A 18 7.63 -15.01 -0.53
CA ALA A 18 8.63 -13.99 -0.78
C ALA A 18 8.01 -12.58 -0.87
N ASP A 19 6.93 -12.41 -1.65
CA ASP A 19 6.19 -11.15 -1.79
C ASP A 19 5.59 -10.67 -0.46
N VAL A 20 4.98 -11.58 0.32
CA VAL A 20 4.47 -11.25 1.67
C VAL A 20 5.60 -10.80 2.59
N LYS A 21 6.78 -11.42 2.50
CA LYS A 21 7.95 -11.04 3.30
C LYS A 21 8.44 -9.65 2.92
N GLU A 22 8.45 -9.30 1.64
CA GLU A 22 8.78 -7.96 1.16
C GLU A 22 7.78 -6.91 1.67
N ARG A 23 6.47 -7.17 1.53
CA ARG A 23 5.40 -6.27 2.00
C ARG A 23 5.38 -6.12 3.53
N SER A 24 5.79 -7.15 4.27
CA SER A 24 5.82 -7.12 5.74
C SER A 24 6.73 -6.01 6.30
N VAL A 25 7.70 -5.53 5.52
CA VAL A 25 8.58 -4.42 5.89
C VAL A 25 7.79 -3.16 6.22
N LYS A 26 6.72 -2.85 5.48
CA LYS A 26 5.82 -1.71 5.73
C LYS A 26 5.17 -1.76 7.13
N TYR A 27 4.97 -2.96 7.66
CA TYR A 27 4.33 -3.19 8.95
C TYR A 27 5.32 -3.25 10.11
N THR A 28 6.62 -3.10 9.85
CA THR A 28 7.62 -3.01 10.91
C THR A 28 7.44 -1.73 11.72
N ARG A 29 7.61 -1.83 13.04
CA ARG A 29 7.35 -0.73 14.00
C ARG A 29 8.57 -0.43 14.88
N GLY A 30 9.77 -0.62 14.31
CA GLY A 30 11.04 -0.46 15.00
C GLY A 30 11.93 -1.70 14.90
N GLU A 31 13.12 -1.60 15.48
CA GLU A 31 14.07 -2.71 15.56
C GLU A 31 13.61 -3.74 16.60
N GLY A 32 13.92 -5.02 16.35
CA GLY A 32 13.61 -6.10 17.27
C GLY A 32 14.56 -6.10 18.48
N ASN A 33 14.09 -6.60 19.61
CA ASN A 33 14.89 -6.70 20.82
C ASN A 33 16.06 -7.70 20.65
N THR A 34 17.25 -7.33 21.13
CA THR A 34 18.44 -8.20 21.16
C THR A 34 18.37 -9.18 22.34
N VAL A 35 17.84 -10.38 22.11
CA VAL A 35 17.60 -11.36 23.18
C VAL A 35 18.82 -12.23 23.54
N ALA A 36 19.92 -12.12 22.79
CA ALA A 36 21.08 -13.01 22.91
C ALA A 36 21.83 -12.83 24.24
N GLU A 37 22.03 -11.58 24.67
CA GLU A 37 22.86 -11.18 25.81
C GLU A 37 22.14 -11.28 27.17
N ILE A 38 20.85 -11.61 27.16
CA ILE A 38 20.02 -11.67 28.38
C ILE A 38 20.32 -12.94 29.17
N LYS A 39 20.74 -12.77 30.43
CA LYS A 39 21.08 -13.86 31.37
C LYS A 39 19.84 -14.53 31.98
N ASP A 40 18.79 -13.77 32.30
CA ASP A 40 17.55 -14.32 32.85
C ASP A 40 16.77 -15.10 31.78
N LYS A 41 16.63 -16.41 32.01
CA LYS A 41 15.93 -17.34 31.11
C LYS A 41 14.45 -16.99 30.96
N LYS A 42 13.79 -16.49 32.01
CA LYS A 42 12.35 -16.16 31.96
C LYS A 42 12.13 -14.93 31.09
N LEU A 43 12.88 -13.84 31.35
CA LEU A 43 12.83 -12.63 30.53
C LEU A 43 13.18 -12.91 29.07
N LYS A 44 14.26 -13.67 28.82
CA LYS A 44 14.68 -14.05 27.46
C LYS A 44 13.56 -14.76 26.70
N MET A 45 12.90 -15.71 27.35
CA MET A 45 11.79 -16.45 26.75
C MET A 45 10.56 -15.58 26.51
N GLN A 46 10.23 -14.67 27.43
CA GLN A 46 9.13 -13.73 27.27
C GLN A 46 9.35 -12.78 26.08
N LEU A 47 10.54 -12.18 25.97
CA LEU A 47 10.88 -11.31 24.84
C LEU A 47 10.89 -12.07 23.52
N ALA A 48 11.47 -13.27 23.47
CA ALA A 48 11.45 -14.08 22.25
C ALA A 48 10.02 -14.41 21.77
N ARG A 49 9.09 -14.67 22.71
CA ARG A 49 7.66 -14.86 22.39
C ARG A 49 7.00 -13.58 21.89
N ALA A 50 7.28 -12.44 22.52
CA ALA A 50 6.77 -11.15 22.09
C ALA A 50 7.26 -10.80 20.67
N GLU A 51 8.56 -10.96 20.40
CA GLU A 51 9.16 -10.76 19.08
C GLU A 51 8.53 -11.66 18.01
N LYS A 52 8.29 -12.92 18.34
CA LYS A 52 7.60 -13.84 17.44
C LYS A 52 6.17 -13.35 17.14
N ALA A 53 5.42 -12.95 18.16
CA ALA A 53 4.07 -12.43 17.98
C ALA A 53 4.03 -11.16 17.12
N VAL A 54 5.00 -10.26 17.29
CA VAL A 54 5.16 -9.05 16.47
C VAL A 54 5.44 -9.41 15.01
N LYS A 55 6.38 -10.33 14.74
CA LYS A 55 6.68 -10.81 13.38
C LYS A 55 5.47 -11.49 12.73
N ASP A 56 4.77 -12.33 13.48
CA ASP A 56 3.55 -12.98 13.00
C ASP A 56 2.46 -11.95 12.68
N ALA A 57 2.32 -10.88 13.49
CA ALA A 57 1.38 -9.80 13.23
C ALA A 57 1.75 -8.99 11.97
N GLN A 58 3.04 -8.71 11.74
CA GLN A 58 3.53 -8.02 10.53
C GLN A 58 3.21 -8.82 9.27
N ILE A 59 3.50 -10.13 9.29
CA ILE A 59 3.21 -11.04 8.17
C ILE A 59 1.71 -11.10 7.91
N LYS A 60 0.89 -11.26 8.96
CA LYS A 60 -0.57 -11.29 8.83
C LYS A 60 -1.14 -9.97 8.28
N ALA A 61 -0.60 -8.83 8.72
CA ALA A 61 -1.01 -7.53 8.21
C ALA A 61 -0.70 -7.38 6.72
N ALA A 62 0.48 -7.82 6.27
CA ALA A 62 0.84 -7.85 4.85
C ALA A 62 -0.03 -8.83 4.04
N GLN A 63 -0.34 -10.00 4.60
CA GLN A 63 -1.27 -10.96 3.97
C GLN A 63 -2.67 -10.37 3.80
N ALA A 64 -3.14 -9.58 4.77
CA ALA A 64 -4.44 -8.94 4.70
C ALA A 64 -4.54 -7.88 3.60
N GLU A 65 -3.43 -7.42 3.02
CA GLU A 65 -3.47 -6.44 1.92
C GLU A 65 -4.17 -7.00 0.67
N ILE A 66 -4.19 -8.32 0.48
CA ILE A 66 -4.93 -8.95 -0.64
C ILE A 66 -6.44 -8.70 -0.58
N LEU A 67 -6.96 -8.33 0.60
CA LEU A 67 -8.38 -8.06 0.82
C LEU A 67 -8.74 -6.58 0.59
N LEU A 68 -7.79 -5.73 0.14
CA LEU A 68 -8.11 -4.35 -0.20
C LEU A 68 -9.09 -4.32 -1.39
N PRO A 69 -10.21 -3.58 -1.28
CA PRO A 69 -11.24 -3.57 -2.31
C PRO A 69 -10.91 -2.66 -3.50
N SER A 70 -9.89 -1.80 -3.37
CA SER A 70 -9.54 -0.79 -4.35
C SER A 70 -8.04 -0.74 -4.55
N GLU A 71 -7.64 -0.51 -5.79
CA GLU A 71 -6.24 -0.30 -6.18
C GLU A 71 -5.96 1.19 -6.39
N ALA A 72 -4.68 1.56 -6.39
CA ALA A 72 -4.28 2.93 -6.71
C ALA A 72 -4.51 3.21 -8.20
N GLY A 73 -5.05 4.38 -8.53
CA GLY A 73 -5.14 4.84 -9.91
C GLY A 73 -3.76 5.20 -10.48
N MET A 74 -3.61 5.06 -11.80
CA MET A 74 -2.38 5.37 -12.52
C MET A 74 -2.68 5.91 -13.93
N LEU A 75 -1.73 6.66 -14.48
CA LEU A 75 -1.77 7.16 -15.85
C LEU A 75 -0.42 6.84 -16.50
N GLU A 76 -0.44 5.92 -17.45
CA GLU A 76 0.73 5.55 -18.25
C GLU A 76 0.57 6.08 -19.67
N ALA A 77 1.67 6.57 -20.24
CA ALA A 77 1.69 7.00 -21.63
C ALA A 77 2.14 5.83 -22.52
N GLU A 78 1.50 5.67 -23.67
CA GLU A 78 1.88 4.67 -24.66
C GLU A 78 2.80 5.25 -25.74
N GLY A 79 3.80 4.48 -26.16
CA GLY A 79 4.67 4.82 -27.28
C GLY A 79 5.45 6.12 -27.10
N MET A 80 5.10 7.14 -27.90
CA MET A 80 5.76 8.45 -27.91
C MET A 80 4.99 9.54 -27.15
N GLU A 81 3.87 9.21 -26.53
CA GLU A 81 3.09 10.17 -25.76
C GLU A 81 3.79 10.55 -24.46
N LYS A 82 3.49 11.75 -23.94
CA LYS A 82 4.03 12.25 -22.67
C LYS A 82 2.87 12.52 -21.73
N THR A 83 2.95 12.01 -20.50
CA THR A 83 1.85 12.10 -19.52
C THR A 83 1.42 13.54 -19.21
N GLN A 84 2.35 14.49 -19.25
CA GLN A 84 2.07 15.92 -19.08
C GLN A 84 1.23 16.57 -20.20
N ARG A 85 1.03 15.89 -21.34
CA ARG A 85 0.26 16.40 -22.49
C ARG A 85 -1.20 15.96 -22.47
N PHE A 86 -1.59 15.07 -21.56
CA PHE A 86 -2.99 14.66 -21.43
C PHE A 86 -3.85 15.82 -20.89
N THR A 87 -4.98 16.08 -21.55
CA THR A 87 -5.89 17.17 -21.16
C THR A 87 -6.91 16.71 -20.13
N GLN A 88 -7.39 17.64 -19.28
CA GLN A 88 -8.44 17.33 -18.29
C GLN A 88 -9.75 16.85 -18.94
N VAL A 89 -10.03 17.29 -20.17
CA VAL A 89 -11.16 16.81 -20.97
C VAL A 89 -10.97 15.34 -21.32
N ALA A 90 -9.81 14.97 -21.88
CA ALA A 90 -9.51 13.58 -22.22
C ALA A 90 -9.52 12.66 -20.98
N LEU A 91 -8.99 13.13 -19.84
CA LEU A 91 -9.05 12.39 -18.58
C LEU A 91 -10.49 12.17 -18.10
N LYS A 92 -11.34 13.19 -18.19
CA LYS A 92 -12.75 13.10 -17.79
C LYS A 92 -13.53 12.08 -18.63
N ASP A 93 -13.23 12.00 -19.92
CA ASP A 93 -13.88 11.07 -20.85
C ASP A 93 -13.38 9.62 -20.67
N ALA A 94 -12.18 9.44 -20.12
CA ALA A 94 -11.58 8.12 -19.90
C ALA A 94 -11.91 7.49 -18.53
N VAL A 95 -12.37 8.28 -17.54
CA VAL A 95 -12.72 7.78 -16.20
C VAL A 95 -14.20 7.43 -16.07
N ASP A 96 -14.55 6.72 -14.99
CA ASP A 96 -15.94 6.40 -14.68
C ASP A 96 -16.78 7.66 -14.41
N VAL A 97 -18.09 7.55 -14.62
CA VAL A 97 -19.06 8.65 -14.45
C VAL A 97 -19.02 9.26 -13.03
N GLY A 98 -18.76 8.45 -12.01
CA GLY A 98 -18.67 8.92 -10.62
C GLY A 98 -17.46 9.81 -10.38
N SER A 99 -16.30 9.43 -10.91
CA SER A 99 -15.09 10.24 -10.88
C SER A 99 -15.18 11.46 -11.79
N ALA A 100 -15.75 11.33 -12.99
CA ALA A 100 -15.95 12.43 -13.94
C ALA A 100 -16.81 13.56 -13.35
N LYS A 101 -17.81 13.23 -12.52
CA LYS A 101 -18.66 14.21 -11.83
C LYS A 101 -17.92 15.03 -10.77
N LYS A 102 -16.78 14.56 -10.27
CA LYS A 102 -15.96 15.29 -9.27
C LYS A 102 -15.08 16.36 -9.91
N VAL A 103 -14.99 16.42 -11.24
CA VAL A 103 -14.31 17.48 -11.97
C VAL A 103 -15.29 18.65 -12.16
N PHE A 104 -15.15 19.69 -11.34
CA PHE A 104 -16.01 20.88 -11.38
C PHE A 104 -15.20 22.17 -11.30
N THR A 105 -15.84 23.28 -11.65
CA THR A 105 -15.28 24.63 -11.56
C THR A 105 -16.26 25.51 -10.81
N LEU A 106 -15.79 26.17 -9.76
CA LEU A 106 -16.54 27.20 -9.05
C LEU A 106 -16.13 28.55 -9.63
N ARG A 107 -17.08 29.29 -10.20
CA ARG A 107 -16.86 30.65 -10.68
C ARG A 107 -17.32 31.62 -9.60
N LEU A 108 -16.37 32.23 -8.91
CA LEU A 108 -16.61 33.15 -7.81
C LEU A 108 -15.88 34.47 -8.16
N GLU A 109 -16.57 35.42 -8.76
CA GLU A 109 -15.92 36.57 -9.41
C GLU A 109 -15.75 37.78 -8.48
N ASP A 110 -16.53 37.85 -7.41
CA ASP A 110 -16.72 39.10 -6.66
C ASP A 110 -15.72 39.36 -5.52
N LEU A 111 -15.15 38.31 -4.90
CA LEU A 111 -14.41 38.42 -3.63
C LEU A 111 -12.92 38.08 -3.69
N GLY A 112 -12.23 38.49 -4.77
CA GLY A 112 -10.77 38.34 -4.89
C GLY A 112 -10.29 36.89 -5.00
N PRO A 113 -8.98 36.61 -4.80
CA PRO A 113 -8.44 35.25 -4.93
C PRO A 113 -8.89 34.32 -3.79
N TYR A 114 -9.27 33.08 -4.13
CA TYR A 114 -9.73 32.08 -3.17
C TYR A 114 -8.62 31.12 -2.75
N THR A 115 -8.66 30.72 -1.48
CA THR A 115 -7.93 29.56 -0.94
C THR A 115 -8.93 28.45 -0.68
N ALA A 116 -8.56 27.21 -0.97
CA ALA A 116 -9.43 26.06 -0.78
C ALA A 116 -8.77 25.01 0.13
N ALA A 117 -9.51 24.47 1.09
CA ALA A 117 -9.06 23.42 1.98
C ALA A 117 -10.12 22.31 2.12
N TYR A 118 -9.70 21.06 1.89
CA TYR A 118 -10.58 19.91 2.12
C TYR A 118 -10.48 19.41 3.56
N SER A 119 -11.59 18.90 4.09
CA SER A 119 -11.58 18.13 5.34
C SER A 119 -10.69 16.88 5.23
N ARG A 120 -10.21 16.33 6.35
CA ARG A 120 -9.29 15.17 6.36
C ARG A 120 -9.81 13.94 5.61
N ASN A 121 -11.13 13.75 5.59
CA ASN A 121 -11.82 12.68 4.88
C ASN A 121 -12.32 13.10 3.48
N GLY A 122 -12.07 14.34 3.05
CA GLY A 122 -12.45 14.87 1.74
C GLY A 122 -13.95 15.16 1.55
N ARG A 123 -14.77 15.12 2.62
CA ARG A 123 -16.23 15.31 2.50
C ARG A 123 -16.65 16.77 2.32
N HIS A 124 -15.87 17.71 2.85
CA HIS A 124 -16.20 19.14 2.81
C HIS A 124 -15.03 19.93 2.21
N LEU A 125 -15.37 20.99 1.48
CA LEU A 125 -14.46 21.99 0.93
C LEU A 125 -14.77 23.32 1.63
N LEU A 126 -13.74 23.93 2.22
CA LEU A 126 -13.76 25.24 2.86
C LEU A 126 -13.00 26.25 2.00
#